data_AF-A0A3B3T5P0-F1
#
_entry.id   AF-A0A3B3T5P0-F1
#
_cell.length_a   1.000
_cell.length_b   1.000
_cell.length_c   1.000
_cell.angle_alpha   90.00
_cell.angle_beta   90.00
_cell.angle_gamma   90.00
#
_symmetry.space_group_name_H-M   'P 1'
#
loop_
_entity.id
_entity.type
_entity.pdbx_description
1 polymer ?
#
loop_
_entity_poly.entity_id
_entity_poly.type
_entity_poly.pdbx_seq_one_letter_code
_entity_poly.pdbx_strand_id
1 'polypeptide(L)'
;MAKAGFLLASLVTCCRLLGTAPSIQPTPLLDMAQILLDNYCFPENLVGMQEATEQAISSGEILHISDRRTLATVLSAGVYELQSVAEDPRLNVKTMQESPVPEDPSALEALVETLFNVSVLPGNTGYLQFDVFGEGSLLIKLGEQIAKKVWDLLKDTDNLIVDLRFNTGGSTSALPILLSYLHDTSPLVHIFTIYSRIGNTTTELVRSVQSPHRATIIGEITSGTLMHSKFFPVEDTNIVITVPVINFIDCTGETWLGGGVVPDAIVLAEEAIEQAHKIIAFHQEVQALILVAGDLLEDHYAIAEIAIKFKKVLRSKWTEGSYRSVVDYESLASQLTADLQETSGDHRLHIFYCDGEPETIQDPDFIPKATPVLSSVPPEYLISIIKKSVQVEVLENNIGYFRIDHIIGEDIAEKIGPLLVENIWNKVLLTSAMILDLRHTASGELSGVPYIVSYFSNAEPPTCISTVYDRPSNTTVEFRSLPELLGKRYGKKGLIILTSAATMGAAEEFVYIMKKLGRATVIGEVTRGGCHPPETFRVADSDVYLSVPVTRSDALQDHGWEGVGISPHIPASADAALDTAKELLNEHFGGQK
;
A
#
# COMPACT_ATOMS: atom_id res chain seq x y z
N MET A 1 -3.49 18.11 -30.94
CA MET A 1 -3.29 18.97 -32.12
C MET A 1 -1.83 19.30 -32.42
N ALA A 2 -0.95 19.56 -31.43
CA ALA A 2 0.42 20.02 -31.70
C ALA A 2 1.50 18.93 -31.95
N LYS A 3 1.27 17.66 -31.55
CA LYS A 3 2.32 16.61 -31.55
C LYS A 3 2.64 16.04 -32.95
N ALA A 4 1.67 15.61 -33.75
CA ALA A 4 1.90 15.07 -35.11
C ALA A 4 2.33 16.14 -36.14
N GLY A 5 1.92 17.41 -35.96
CA GLY A 5 2.35 18.53 -36.81
C GLY A 5 3.84 18.87 -36.66
N PHE A 6 4.44 18.54 -35.50
CA PHE A 6 5.88 18.71 -35.24
C PHE A 6 6.74 17.72 -36.06
N LEU A 7 6.20 16.53 -36.34
CA LEU A 7 6.88 15.48 -37.10
C LEU A 7 7.10 15.88 -38.57
N LEU A 8 6.06 16.43 -39.19
CA LEU A 8 6.13 16.91 -40.56
C LEU A 8 6.96 18.19 -40.67
N ALA A 9 6.89 19.09 -39.68
CA ALA A 9 7.75 20.27 -39.63
C ALA A 9 9.25 19.93 -39.55
N SER A 10 9.60 18.83 -38.86
CA SER A 10 10.98 18.37 -38.68
C SER A 10 11.50 17.64 -39.93
N LEU A 11 10.69 16.77 -40.54
CA LEU A 11 10.94 16.16 -41.86
C LEU A 11 11.14 17.22 -42.96
N VAL A 12 10.31 18.26 -42.97
CA VAL A 12 10.40 19.41 -43.88
C VAL A 12 11.70 20.21 -43.66
N THR A 13 12.08 20.44 -42.40
CA THR A 13 13.29 21.21 -42.07
C THR A 13 14.56 20.49 -42.52
N CYS A 14 14.57 19.15 -42.44
CA CYS A 14 15.66 18.32 -42.93
C CYS A 14 15.81 18.38 -44.47
N CYS A 15 14.68 18.37 -45.20
CA CYS A 15 14.65 18.50 -46.66
C CYS A 15 15.17 19.85 -47.18
N ARG A 16 15.01 20.94 -46.41
CA ARG A 16 15.47 22.29 -46.80
C ARG A 16 17.00 22.45 -46.83
N LEU A 17 17.76 21.57 -46.17
CA LEU A 17 19.23 21.66 -46.08
C LEU A 17 19.97 21.04 -47.27
N LEU A 18 19.28 20.33 -48.16
CA LEU A 18 19.89 19.56 -49.25
C LEU A 18 19.28 20.00 -50.61
N GLY A 19 20.07 20.65 -51.46
CA GLY A 19 19.63 21.32 -52.70
C GLY A 19 19.14 20.42 -53.87
N THR A 20 18.66 21.08 -54.93
CA THR A 20 17.55 20.81 -55.89
C THR A 20 17.64 19.72 -57.01
N ALA A 21 16.48 19.09 -57.31
CA ALA A 21 15.87 18.52 -58.57
C ALA A 21 16.55 17.40 -59.43
N PRO A 22 15.83 16.50 -60.18
CA PRO A 22 14.38 16.33 -60.39
C PRO A 22 13.73 15.19 -59.56
N SER A 23 12.39 15.18 -59.58
CA SER A 23 11.45 14.72 -58.56
C SER A 23 11.25 13.21 -58.39
N ILE A 24 11.34 12.71 -57.15
CA ILE A 24 10.54 11.57 -56.70
C ILE A 24 9.11 12.09 -56.45
N GLN A 25 8.09 11.37 -56.94
CA GLN A 25 6.68 11.72 -56.69
C GLN A 25 6.40 11.66 -55.16
N PRO A 26 5.49 12.49 -54.61
CA PRO A 26 5.15 12.46 -53.17
C PRO A 26 4.50 11.15 -52.69
N THR A 27 4.24 10.22 -53.62
CA THR A 27 3.55 8.94 -53.41
C THR A 27 4.13 8.07 -52.28
N PRO A 28 5.45 7.88 -52.11
CA PRO A 28 5.97 7.03 -51.03
C PRO A 28 5.69 7.60 -49.64
N LEU A 29 5.73 8.92 -49.45
CA LEU A 29 5.44 9.55 -48.14
C LEU A 29 3.94 9.46 -47.81
N LEU A 30 3.08 9.66 -48.82
CA LEU A 30 1.64 9.43 -48.71
C LEU A 30 1.34 7.97 -48.35
N ASP A 31 2.00 7.05 -49.03
CA ASP A 31 1.84 5.62 -48.78
C ASP A 31 2.31 5.26 -47.37
N MET A 32 3.44 5.80 -46.88
CA MET A 32 3.86 5.61 -45.48
C MET A 32 2.82 6.13 -44.48
N ALA A 33 2.29 7.34 -44.70
CA ALA A 33 1.30 7.94 -43.83
C ALA A 33 -0.01 7.14 -43.83
N GLN A 34 -0.42 6.67 -45.00
CA GLN A 34 -1.61 5.84 -45.18
C GLN A 34 -1.43 4.46 -44.51
N ILE A 35 -0.27 3.82 -44.71
CA ILE A 35 0.13 2.58 -44.03
C ILE A 35 0.02 2.74 -42.51
N LEU A 36 0.50 3.85 -41.94
CA LEU A 36 0.40 4.12 -40.51
C LEU A 36 -1.05 4.37 -40.07
N LEU A 37 -1.82 5.21 -40.77
CA LEU A 37 -3.22 5.50 -40.45
C LEU A 37 -4.11 4.25 -40.49
N ASP A 38 -3.85 3.35 -41.43
CA ASP A 38 -4.65 2.13 -41.62
C ASP A 38 -4.28 1.05 -40.61
N ASN A 39 -2.99 0.90 -40.30
CA ASN A 39 -2.48 -0.30 -39.63
C ASN A 39 -1.98 -0.06 -38.20
N TYR A 40 -1.76 1.18 -37.77
CA TYR A 40 -1.28 1.46 -36.42
C TYR A 40 -2.36 1.23 -35.36
N CYS A 41 -1.98 0.58 -34.26
CA CYS A 41 -2.93 0.16 -33.23
C CYS A 41 -3.47 1.29 -32.34
N PHE A 42 -2.89 2.50 -32.39
CA PHE A 42 -3.36 3.71 -31.67
C PHE A 42 -3.69 4.85 -32.64
N PRO A 43 -4.79 4.76 -33.42
CA PRO A 43 -5.14 5.79 -34.40
C PRO A 43 -5.36 7.18 -33.77
N GLU A 44 -5.78 7.25 -32.51
CA GLU A 44 -5.90 8.49 -31.72
C GLU A 44 -4.57 9.26 -31.59
N ASN A 45 -3.45 8.56 -31.58
CA ASN A 45 -2.12 9.17 -31.52
C ASN A 45 -1.68 9.73 -32.90
N LEU A 46 -2.41 9.38 -33.97
CA LEU A 46 -2.18 9.87 -35.33
C LEU A 46 -3.15 11.00 -35.75
N VAL A 47 -3.97 11.50 -34.83
CA VAL A 47 -4.96 12.57 -35.10
C VAL A 47 -4.23 13.84 -35.57
N GLY A 48 -4.59 14.29 -36.78
CA GLY A 48 -3.96 15.43 -37.46
C GLY A 48 -2.79 15.07 -38.37
N MET A 49 -2.35 13.80 -38.40
CA MET A 49 -1.30 13.33 -39.32
C MET A 49 -1.76 13.44 -40.78
N GLN A 50 -3.03 13.12 -41.07
CA GLN A 50 -3.60 13.24 -42.41
C GLN A 50 -3.60 14.71 -42.89
N GLU A 51 -4.16 15.63 -42.09
CA GLU A 51 -4.21 17.06 -42.40
C GLU A 51 -2.80 17.67 -42.55
N ALA A 52 -1.87 17.29 -41.67
CA ALA A 52 -0.48 17.74 -41.75
C ALA A 52 0.23 17.21 -43.01
N THR A 53 -0.03 15.95 -43.39
CA THR A 53 0.52 15.34 -44.61
C THR A 53 -0.02 16.05 -45.86
N GLU A 54 -1.33 16.29 -45.92
CA GLU A 54 -1.99 17.03 -47.00
C GLU A 54 -1.49 18.49 -47.09
N GLN A 55 -1.25 19.14 -45.95
CA GLN A 55 -0.74 20.50 -45.88
C GLN A 55 0.71 20.60 -46.37
N ALA A 56 1.58 19.66 -45.99
CA ALA A 56 2.96 19.66 -46.47
C ALA A 56 3.07 19.36 -47.97
N ILE A 57 2.19 18.51 -48.51
CA ILE A 57 2.10 18.27 -49.95
C ILE A 57 1.65 19.54 -50.67
N SER A 58 0.61 20.20 -50.15
CA SER A 58 0.07 21.44 -50.71
C SER A 58 1.05 22.61 -50.66
N SER A 59 1.96 22.61 -49.68
CA SER A 59 3.02 23.61 -49.53
C SER A 59 4.21 23.42 -50.49
N GLY A 60 4.31 22.26 -51.15
CA GLY A 60 5.41 21.92 -52.06
C GLY A 60 6.74 21.54 -51.38
N GLU A 61 6.77 21.46 -50.04
CA GLU A 61 7.99 21.26 -49.25
C GLU A 61 8.64 19.88 -49.41
N ILE A 62 7.89 18.88 -49.88
CA ILE A 62 8.36 17.48 -50.07
C ILE A 62 8.96 17.25 -51.49
N LEU A 63 8.83 18.21 -52.41
CA LEU A 63 9.15 18.04 -53.85
C LEU A 63 10.65 18.03 -54.21
N HIS A 64 11.56 17.96 -53.23
CA HIS A 64 13.00 18.17 -53.45
C HIS A 64 13.95 17.04 -53.03
N ILE A 65 13.45 15.83 -52.74
CA ILE A 65 14.33 14.67 -52.48
C ILE A 65 14.67 13.97 -53.79
N SER A 66 15.94 13.98 -54.17
CA SER A 66 16.43 13.54 -55.50
C SER A 66 17.08 12.14 -55.52
N ASP A 67 17.32 11.49 -54.37
CA ASP A 67 17.89 10.13 -54.34
C ASP A 67 17.29 9.21 -53.24
N ARG A 68 17.26 7.90 -53.54
CA ARG A 68 16.63 6.87 -52.69
C ARG A 68 17.30 6.69 -51.33
N ARG A 69 18.58 7.01 -51.18
CA ARG A 69 19.33 6.84 -49.92
C ARG A 69 19.01 7.99 -48.97
N THR A 70 18.90 9.21 -49.49
CA THR A 70 18.43 10.36 -48.74
C THR A 70 16.97 10.19 -48.34
N LEU A 71 16.12 9.70 -49.24
CA LEU A 71 14.73 9.34 -48.91
C LEU A 71 14.66 8.32 -47.77
N ALA A 72 15.41 7.21 -47.85
CA ALA A 72 15.46 6.22 -46.77
C ALA A 72 15.98 6.79 -45.45
N THR A 73 16.95 7.71 -45.49
CA THR A 73 17.52 8.37 -44.30
C THR A 73 16.51 9.34 -43.66
N VAL A 74 15.81 10.13 -44.46
CA VAL A 74 14.75 11.05 -44.03
C VAL A 74 13.56 10.28 -43.47
N LEU A 75 13.13 9.20 -44.13
CA LEU A 75 12.06 8.34 -43.65
C LEU A 75 12.45 7.59 -42.37
N SER A 76 13.70 7.12 -42.26
CA SER A 76 14.20 6.50 -41.02
C SER A 76 14.27 7.50 -39.86
N ALA A 77 14.69 8.75 -40.12
CA ALA A 77 14.68 9.83 -39.14
C ALA A 77 13.26 10.23 -38.72
N GLY A 78 12.32 10.28 -39.68
CA GLY A 78 10.90 10.52 -39.40
C GLY A 78 10.24 9.40 -38.59
N VAL A 79 10.61 8.14 -38.83
CA VAL A 79 10.19 7.00 -38.01
C VAL A 79 10.77 7.10 -36.59
N TYR A 80 12.01 7.56 -36.45
CA TYR A 80 12.66 7.78 -35.14
C TYR A 80 12.03 8.94 -34.35
N GLU A 81 11.66 10.02 -35.04
CA GLU A 81 10.88 11.11 -34.43
C GLU A 81 9.45 10.67 -34.10
N LEU A 82 8.84 9.78 -34.90
CA LEU A 82 7.53 9.19 -34.61
C LEU A 82 7.58 8.37 -33.32
N GLN A 83 8.65 7.63 -33.07
CA GLN A 83 8.85 6.95 -31.78
C GLN A 83 8.80 7.93 -30.61
N SER A 84 9.44 9.09 -30.75
CA SER A 84 9.48 10.13 -29.71
C SER A 84 8.16 10.89 -29.56
N VAL A 85 7.42 11.12 -30.65
CA VAL A 85 6.17 11.90 -30.67
C VAL A 85 4.96 11.04 -30.28
N ALA A 86 4.94 9.78 -30.72
CA ALA A 86 3.92 8.79 -30.38
C ALA A 86 4.20 8.10 -29.03
N GLU A 87 5.36 8.37 -28.42
CA GLU A 87 5.85 7.72 -27.19
C GLU A 87 5.85 6.17 -27.33
N ASP A 88 6.08 5.68 -28.55
CA ASP A 88 6.00 4.26 -28.90
C ASP A 88 7.35 3.75 -29.45
N PRO A 89 8.16 3.04 -28.64
CA PRO A 89 9.46 2.53 -29.06
C PRO A 89 9.37 1.39 -30.10
N ARG A 90 8.17 0.91 -30.45
CA ARG A 90 7.96 -0.27 -31.32
C ARG A 90 8.04 0.01 -32.84
N LEU A 91 8.16 1.27 -33.28
CA LEU A 91 8.28 1.67 -34.69
C LEU A 91 9.74 1.57 -35.18
N ASN A 92 10.18 0.52 -35.88
CA ASN A 92 11.60 0.35 -36.30
C ASN A 92 11.76 -0.15 -37.76
N VAL A 93 12.97 -0.42 -38.26
CA VAL A 93 13.26 -1.00 -39.58
C VAL A 93 14.21 -2.20 -39.41
N LYS A 94 13.76 -3.42 -39.71
CA LYS A 94 14.60 -4.66 -39.68
C LYS A 94 14.21 -5.66 -40.78
N THR A 95 15.11 -6.59 -41.11
CA THR A 95 14.90 -7.70 -42.05
C THR A 95 14.84 -9.04 -41.30
N MET A 96 13.89 -9.93 -41.66
CA MET A 96 13.79 -11.29 -41.12
C MET A 96 14.09 -12.36 -42.18
N GLN A 97 14.70 -13.46 -41.74
CA GLN A 97 14.91 -14.70 -42.48
C GLN A 97 14.07 -15.80 -41.81
N GLU A 98 13.21 -16.48 -42.56
CA GLU A 98 12.53 -17.70 -42.11
C GLU A 98 13.44 -18.92 -42.30
N SER A 99 13.53 -19.78 -41.29
CA SER A 99 14.18 -21.08 -41.41
C SER A 99 13.12 -22.18 -41.60
N PRO A 100 13.34 -23.16 -42.50
CA PRO A 100 12.37 -24.22 -42.75
C PRO A 100 12.25 -25.15 -41.54
N VAL A 101 11.01 -25.53 -41.21
CA VAL A 101 10.70 -26.49 -40.15
C VAL A 101 11.00 -27.91 -40.66
N PRO A 102 11.83 -28.71 -39.97
CA PRO A 102 12.09 -30.10 -40.34
C PRO A 102 10.83 -30.97 -40.21
N GLU A 103 10.59 -31.87 -41.16
CA GLU A 103 9.46 -32.83 -41.12
C GLU A 103 9.81 -34.17 -40.44
N ASP A 104 11.10 -34.41 -40.16
CA ASP A 104 11.59 -35.67 -39.58
C ASP A 104 11.40 -35.71 -38.04
N PRO A 105 10.83 -36.78 -37.45
CA PRO A 105 10.63 -36.92 -36.01
C PRO A 105 11.89 -36.75 -35.16
N SER A 106 13.05 -37.20 -35.64
CA SER A 106 14.32 -37.05 -34.91
C SER A 106 14.81 -35.60 -34.91
N ALA A 107 14.56 -34.88 -36.01
CA ALA A 107 14.86 -33.45 -36.13
C ALA A 107 13.90 -32.58 -35.29
N LEU A 108 12.64 -32.99 -35.13
CA LEU A 108 11.69 -32.33 -34.22
C LEU A 108 12.07 -32.51 -32.75
N GLU A 109 12.59 -33.70 -32.38
CA GLU A 109 13.07 -33.96 -31.02
C GLU A 109 14.33 -33.11 -30.70
N ALA A 110 15.30 -33.06 -31.62
CA ALA A 110 16.48 -32.20 -31.49
C ALA A 110 16.12 -30.70 -31.40
N LEU A 111 15.06 -30.28 -32.09
CA LEU A 111 14.55 -28.91 -32.01
C LEU A 111 13.99 -28.59 -30.63
N VAL A 112 13.25 -29.50 -29.98
CA VAL A 112 12.75 -29.31 -28.60
C VAL A 112 13.90 -29.19 -27.60
N GLU A 113 14.93 -30.03 -27.72
CA GLU A 113 16.13 -29.97 -26.86
C GLU A 113 16.97 -28.70 -27.08
N THR A 114 16.84 -28.06 -28.24
CA THR A 114 17.46 -26.75 -28.52
C THR A 114 16.61 -25.59 -28.01
N LEU A 115 15.28 -25.73 -28.01
CA LEU A 115 14.34 -24.68 -27.61
C LEU A 115 14.15 -24.59 -26.09
N PHE A 116 14.20 -25.72 -25.40
CA PHE A 116 13.96 -25.81 -23.97
C PHE A 116 15.14 -26.48 -23.27
N ASN A 117 15.73 -25.76 -22.33
CA ASN A 117 16.68 -26.33 -21.39
C ASN A 117 15.93 -26.66 -20.09
N VAL A 118 15.91 -27.96 -19.75
CA VAL A 118 15.08 -28.48 -18.65
C VAL A 118 15.91 -29.36 -17.74
N SER A 119 15.80 -29.15 -16.42
CA SER A 119 16.42 -30.00 -15.42
C SER A 119 15.64 -29.98 -14.11
N VAL A 120 15.96 -30.90 -13.20
CA VAL A 120 15.49 -30.87 -11.81
C VAL A 120 16.68 -30.53 -10.92
N LEU A 121 16.58 -29.41 -10.22
CA LEU A 121 17.58 -28.88 -9.30
C LEU A 121 17.42 -29.51 -7.90
N PRO A 122 18.42 -29.34 -7.00
CA PRO A 122 18.30 -29.76 -5.61
C PRO A 122 17.03 -29.22 -4.93
N GLY A 123 16.46 -30.00 -4.01
CA GLY A 123 15.20 -29.65 -3.36
C GLY A 123 13.95 -29.92 -4.20
N ASN A 124 14.05 -30.77 -5.23
CA ASN A 124 12.95 -31.10 -6.15
C ASN A 124 12.36 -29.88 -6.86
N THR A 125 13.24 -28.93 -7.21
CA THR A 125 12.87 -27.71 -7.93
C THR A 125 13.07 -27.91 -9.42
N GLY A 126 12.00 -27.91 -10.20
CA GLY A 126 12.06 -27.89 -11.65
C GLY A 126 12.70 -26.61 -12.18
N TYR A 127 13.48 -26.72 -13.24
CA TYR A 127 14.08 -25.61 -13.95
C TYR A 127 13.74 -25.71 -15.44
N LEU A 128 13.19 -24.63 -15.99
CA LEU A 128 12.79 -24.50 -17.38
C LEU A 128 13.31 -23.18 -17.93
N GLN A 129 14.22 -23.23 -18.88
CA GLN A 129 14.72 -22.06 -19.61
C GLN A 129 14.33 -22.15 -21.08
N PHE A 130 13.90 -21.03 -21.65
CA PHE A 130 13.74 -20.87 -23.09
C PHE A 130 14.00 -19.43 -23.51
N ASP A 131 14.73 -19.25 -24.61
CA ASP A 131 15.27 -17.95 -25.02
C ASP A 131 14.39 -17.22 -26.06
N VAL A 132 13.34 -17.89 -26.55
CA VAL A 132 12.39 -17.33 -27.52
C VAL A 132 11.02 -18.00 -27.42
N PHE A 133 9.95 -17.22 -27.58
CA PHE A 133 8.59 -17.74 -27.77
C PHE A 133 8.40 -18.17 -29.23
N GLY A 134 8.41 -19.48 -29.47
CA GLY A 134 8.22 -20.05 -30.81
C GLY A 134 6.81 -19.83 -31.38
N GLU A 135 6.66 -19.91 -32.70
CA GLU A 135 5.34 -19.81 -33.35
C GLU A 135 4.36 -20.88 -32.83
N GLY A 136 3.13 -20.48 -32.52
CA GLY A 136 2.13 -21.36 -31.93
C GLY A 136 1.81 -22.57 -32.82
N SER A 137 1.83 -22.39 -34.15
CA SER A 137 1.67 -23.48 -35.11
C SER A 137 2.79 -24.53 -35.04
N LEU A 138 4.02 -24.11 -34.73
CA LEU A 138 5.16 -24.98 -34.50
C LEU A 138 5.03 -25.68 -33.14
N LEU A 139 4.69 -24.95 -32.08
CA LEU A 139 4.52 -25.52 -30.75
C LEU A 139 3.40 -26.57 -30.70
N ILE A 140 2.31 -26.39 -31.47
CA ILE A 140 1.26 -27.42 -31.62
C ILE A 140 1.84 -28.70 -32.23
N LYS A 141 2.65 -28.59 -33.29
CA LYS A 141 3.29 -29.75 -33.93
C LYS A 141 4.28 -30.45 -32.99
N LEU A 142 4.96 -29.69 -32.14
CA LEU A 142 5.91 -30.20 -31.15
C LEU A 142 5.24 -30.69 -29.85
N GLY A 143 3.91 -30.59 -29.73
CA GLY A 143 3.19 -30.77 -28.46
C GLY A 143 3.47 -32.10 -27.75
N GLU A 144 3.51 -33.22 -28.47
CA GLU A 144 3.80 -34.54 -27.88
C GLU A 144 5.22 -34.62 -27.31
N GLN A 145 6.20 -34.07 -28.04
CA GLN A 145 7.59 -34.06 -27.61
C GLN A 145 7.82 -33.07 -26.45
N ILE A 146 7.16 -31.92 -26.46
CA ILE A 146 7.17 -30.96 -25.35
C ILE A 146 6.58 -31.62 -24.09
N ALA A 147 5.44 -32.29 -24.20
CA ALA A 147 4.84 -33.01 -23.08
C ALA A 147 5.81 -34.05 -22.48
N LYS A 148 6.45 -34.86 -23.33
CA LYS A 148 7.33 -35.94 -22.91
C LYS A 148 8.70 -35.50 -22.37
N LYS A 149 9.29 -34.45 -22.94
CA LYS A 149 10.67 -34.03 -22.61
C LYS A 149 10.72 -32.91 -21.58
N VAL A 150 9.69 -32.05 -21.56
CA VAL A 150 9.62 -30.91 -20.65
C VAL A 150 8.71 -31.27 -19.48
N TRP A 151 7.44 -31.54 -19.75
CA TRP A 151 6.44 -31.61 -18.68
C TRP A 151 6.46 -32.92 -17.90
N ASP A 152 6.74 -34.06 -18.53
CA ASP A 152 6.88 -35.34 -17.83
C ASP A 152 8.03 -35.32 -16.80
N LEU A 153 9.05 -34.49 -17.02
CA LEU A 153 10.16 -34.31 -16.08
C LEU A 153 9.80 -33.35 -14.94
N LEU A 154 8.97 -32.33 -15.21
CA LEU A 154 8.66 -31.25 -14.27
C LEU A 154 7.38 -31.48 -13.45
N LYS A 155 6.47 -32.34 -13.90
CA LYS A 155 5.11 -32.49 -13.32
C LYS A 155 5.08 -32.89 -11.85
N ASP A 156 6.11 -33.58 -11.37
CA ASP A 156 6.22 -34.08 -9.99
C ASP A 156 7.19 -33.23 -9.13
N THR A 157 7.59 -32.06 -9.63
CA THR A 157 8.43 -31.10 -8.88
C THR A 157 7.60 -30.27 -7.91
N ASP A 158 8.19 -29.90 -6.78
CA ASP A 158 7.51 -29.11 -5.74
C ASP A 158 7.48 -27.61 -6.10
N ASN A 159 8.51 -27.13 -6.81
CA ASN A 159 8.67 -25.76 -7.25
C ASN A 159 9.12 -25.74 -8.72
N LEU A 160 8.82 -24.67 -9.45
CA LEU A 160 9.26 -24.49 -10.83
C LEU A 160 9.87 -23.10 -11.04
N ILE A 161 11.13 -23.06 -11.45
CA ILE A 161 11.80 -21.85 -11.94
C ILE A 161 11.65 -21.80 -13.46
N VAL A 162 11.04 -20.73 -13.95
CA VAL A 162 11.00 -20.40 -15.39
C VAL A 162 12.01 -19.29 -15.67
N ASP A 163 13.13 -19.63 -16.30
CA ASP A 163 14.24 -18.72 -16.56
C ASP A 163 14.08 -18.05 -17.93
N LEU A 164 13.74 -16.76 -17.89
CA LEU A 164 13.54 -15.91 -19.07
C LEU A 164 14.64 -14.85 -19.23
N ARG A 165 15.74 -14.94 -18.49
CA ARG A 165 16.78 -13.89 -18.49
C ARG A 165 17.42 -13.65 -19.85
N PHE A 166 17.52 -14.69 -20.66
CA PHE A 166 18.06 -14.63 -22.02
C PHE A 166 16.95 -14.55 -23.09
N ASN A 167 15.69 -14.41 -22.67
CA ASN A 167 14.56 -14.41 -23.57
C ASN A 167 14.49 -13.10 -24.37
N THR A 168 14.39 -13.24 -25.70
CA THR A 168 14.38 -12.11 -26.64
C THR A 168 13.00 -11.76 -27.17
N GLY A 169 11.94 -12.34 -26.58
CA GLY A 169 10.56 -12.20 -27.02
C GLY A 169 10.12 -13.33 -27.95
N GLY A 170 9.19 -13.05 -28.86
CA GLY A 170 8.70 -14.01 -29.85
C GLY A 170 7.20 -13.93 -30.08
N SER A 171 6.60 -15.02 -30.55
CA SER A 171 5.20 -15.05 -30.97
C SER A 171 4.24 -15.16 -29.79
N THR A 172 3.27 -14.27 -29.70
CA THR A 172 2.21 -14.34 -28.67
C THR A 172 1.24 -15.49 -28.87
N SER A 173 1.25 -16.10 -30.06
CA SER A 173 0.54 -17.35 -30.33
C SER A 173 1.09 -18.53 -29.51
N ALA A 174 2.27 -18.41 -28.89
CA ALA A 174 2.85 -19.37 -27.97
C ALA A 174 2.22 -19.38 -26.58
N LEU A 175 1.82 -18.20 -26.09
CA LEU A 175 1.34 -18.02 -24.71
C LEU A 175 0.20 -18.96 -24.36
N PRO A 176 -0.80 -19.19 -25.23
CA PRO A 176 -1.84 -20.16 -24.94
C PRO A 176 -1.29 -21.59 -24.80
N ILE A 177 -0.25 -21.98 -25.52
CA ILE A 177 0.22 -23.38 -25.42
C ILE A 177 1.04 -23.56 -24.14
N LEU A 178 1.85 -22.57 -23.78
CA LEU A 178 2.70 -22.65 -22.58
C LEU A 178 1.87 -22.53 -21.29
N LEU A 179 0.96 -21.57 -21.23
CA LEU A 179 0.12 -21.36 -20.04
C LEU A 179 -0.80 -22.55 -19.77
N SER A 180 -1.11 -23.43 -20.74
CA SER A 180 -2.08 -24.52 -20.50
C SER A 180 -1.53 -25.63 -19.63
N TYR A 181 -0.20 -25.68 -19.47
CA TYR A 181 0.45 -26.60 -18.56
C TYR A 181 0.54 -26.05 -17.12
N LEU A 182 0.24 -24.77 -16.91
CA LEU A 182 0.37 -24.10 -15.61
C LEU A 182 -0.98 -23.83 -14.94
N HIS A 183 -2.11 -24.05 -15.64
CA HIS A 183 -3.46 -23.76 -15.14
C HIS A 183 -4.37 -24.97 -15.24
N ASP A 184 -5.28 -25.12 -14.26
CA ASP A 184 -6.35 -26.12 -14.28
C ASP A 184 -7.34 -25.87 -15.44
N THR A 185 -8.32 -26.76 -15.64
CA THR A 185 -9.27 -26.65 -16.76
C THR A 185 -10.58 -25.93 -16.43
N SER A 186 -10.83 -25.56 -15.16
CA SER A 186 -12.06 -24.87 -14.73
C SER A 186 -11.91 -24.21 -13.35
N PRO A 187 -12.49 -23.02 -13.09
CA PRO A 187 -13.32 -22.18 -13.97
C PRO A 187 -12.51 -21.19 -14.82
N LEU A 188 -12.95 -20.97 -16.07
CA LEU A 188 -12.34 -20.06 -17.06
C LEU A 188 -12.54 -18.58 -16.69
N VAL A 189 -11.47 -17.79 -16.70
CA VAL A 189 -11.46 -16.33 -16.50
C VAL A 189 -10.61 -15.65 -17.57
N HIS A 190 -10.99 -14.43 -17.92
CA HIS A 190 -10.31 -13.62 -18.93
C HIS A 190 -8.91 -13.19 -18.44
N ILE A 191 -7.85 -13.45 -19.23
CA ILE A 191 -6.48 -13.02 -18.89
C ILE A 191 -6.17 -11.67 -19.56
N PHE A 192 -6.31 -11.61 -20.89
CA PHE A 192 -6.12 -10.38 -21.65
C PHE A 192 -6.83 -10.47 -23.00
N THR A 193 -7.09 -9.31 -23.59
CA THR A 193 -7.61 -9.18 -24.94
C THR A 193 -6.50 -8.74 -25.87
N ILE A 194 -6.30 -9.49 -26.95
CA ILE A 194 -5.47 -9.11 -28.09
C ILE A 194 -6.37 -8.40 -29.09
N TYR A 195 -6.18 -7.09 -29.26
CA TYR A 195 -6.78 -6.37 -30.38
C TYR A 195 -5.78 -6.29 -31.51
N SER A 196 -6.14 -6.81 -32.69
CA SER A 196 -5.37 -6.61 -33.92
C SER A 196 -6.07 -5.61 -34.82
N ARG A 197 -5.36 -4.54 -35.15
CA ARG A 197 -5.81 -3.54 -36.13
C ARG A 197 -5.98 -4.17 -37.52
N ILE A 198 -5.11 -5.11 -37.86
CA ILE A 198 -5.16 -5.83 -39.13
C ILE A 198 -6.37 -6.77 -39.13
N GLY A 199 -7.31 -6.51 -40.03
CA GLY A 199 -8.59 -7.23 -40.08
C GLY A 199 -9.57 -6.83 -38.98
N ASN A 200 -9.21 -5.86 -38.13
CA ASN A 200 -10.03 -5.34 -37.03
C ASN A 200 -10.60 -6.47 -36.15
N THR A 201 -9.72 -7.37 -35.70
CA THR A 201 -10.09 -8.57 -34.95
C THR A 201 -9.75 -8.42 -33.47
N THR A 202 -10.65 -8.90 -32.61
CA THR A 202 -10.44 -8.97 -31.17
C THR A 202 -10.42 -10.44 -30.77
N THR A 203 -9.30 -10.88 -30.20
CA THR A 203 -9.15 -12.23 -29.66
C THR A 203 -9.05 -12.15 -28.15
N GLU A 204 -10.05 -12.67 -27.45
CA GLU A 204 -9.99 -12.83 -26.00
C GLU A 204 -9.20 -14.09 -25.66
N LEU A 205 -8.18 -13.95 -24.81
CA LEU A 205 -7.52 -15.10 -24.21
C LEU A 205 -8.13 -15.37 -22.84
N VAL A 206 -8.96 -16.41 -22.77
CA VAL A 206 -9.67 -16.83 -21.54
C VAL A 206 -9.08 -18.16 -21.05
N ARG A 207 -8.69 -18.26 -19.77
CA ARG A 207 -8.13 -19.47 -19.14
C ARG A 207 -8.47 -19.59 -17.65
N SER A 208 -8.32 -20.80 -17.12
CA SER A 208 -8.77 -21.13 -15.76
C SER A 208 -8.02 -20.42 -14.64
N VAL A 209 -8.72 -20.12 -13.55
CA VAL A 209 -8.16 -19.51 -12.33
C VAL A 209 -7.51 -20.56 -11.44
N GLN A 210 -6.30 -20.26 -10.98
CA GLN A 210 -6.06 -19.89 -9.58
C GLN A 210 -5.11 -18.67 -9.58
N SER A 211 -5.64 -17.51 -9.20
CA SER A 211 -5.00 -16.20 -8.96
C SER A 211 -4.01 -15.60 -9.97
N PRO A 212 -4.08 -14.28 -10.26
CA PRO A 212 -2.96 -13.60 -10.94
C PRO A 212 -1.64 -13.66 -10.15
N HIS A 213 -1.67 -14.09 -8.89
CA HIS A 213 -0.53 -14.12 -7.96
C HIS A 213 -0.05 -15.55 -7.68
N ARG A 214 0.29 -16.34 -8.70
CA ARG A 214 0.87 -17.69 -8.52
C ARG A 214 2.38 -17.77 -8.71
N ALA A 215 2.98 -16.71 -9.23
CA ALA A 215 4.40 -16.64 -9.49
C ALA A 215 5.01 -15.47 -8.72
N THR A 216 6.29 -15.63 -8.38
CA THR A 216 7.15 -14.54 -7.91
C THR A 216 8.06 -14.16 -9.05
N ILE A 217 8.05 -12.89 -9.45
CA ILE A 217 8.89 -12.36 -10.52
C ILE A 217 10.21 -11.88 -9.91
N ILE A 218 11.33 -12.36 -10.43
CA ILE A 218 12.66 -12.10 -9.89
C ILE A 218 13.57 -11.68 -11.03
N GLY A 219 14.29 -10.57 -10.86
CA GLY A 219 15.30 -10.11 -11.82
C GLY A 219 15.26 -8.61 -12.06
N GLU A 220 15.62 -8.20 -13.27
CA GLU A 220 15.63 -6.79 -13.69
C GLU A 220 14.26 -6.37 -14.24
N ILE A 221 14.01 -5.06 -14.28
CA ILE A 221 12.84 -4.50 -14.95
C ILE A 221 12.89 -4.85 -16.44
N THR A 222 11.84 -5.49 -16.95
CA THR A 222 11.80 -5.90 -18.37
C THR A 222 11.82 -4.71 -19.33
N SER A 223 12.14 -4.92 -20.60
CA SER A 223 12.28 -3.83 -21.58
C SER A 223 10.96 -3.13 -21.95
N GLY A 224 9.81 -3.67 -21.55
CA GLY A 224 8.48 -3.17 -21.95
C GLY A 224 8.20 -3.24 -23.45
N THR A 225 9.08 -3.86 -24.24
CA THR A 225 9.02 -3.85 -25.71
C THR A 225 8.15 -5.00 -26.21
N LEU A 226 6.96 -4.68 -26.71
CA LEU A 226 6.09 -5.65 -27.39
C LEU A 226 6.44 -5.76 -28.88
N MET A 227 6.84 -6.96 -29.32
CA MET A 227 7.22 -7.26 -30.70
C MET A 227 5.99 -7.67 -31.55
N HIS A 228 5.03 -6.75 -31.75
CA HIS A 228 3.83 -6.99 -32.56
C HIS A 228 3.65 -6.00 -33.69
N SER A 229 4.75 -5.76 -34.37
CA SER A 229 4.78 -4.89 -35.51
C SER A 229 4.80 -5.73 -36.78
N LYS A 230 4.03 -5.33 -37.80
CA LYS A 230 4.11 -5.93 -39.13
C LYS A 230 4.88 -5.03 -40.08
N PHE A 231 5.50 -5.68 -41.04
CA PHE A 231 6.25 -5.09 -42.12
C PHE A 231 5.31 -4.71 -43.27
N PHE A 232 5.28 -3.43 -43.61
CA PHE A 232 4.53 -2.91 -44.75
C PHE A 232 5.52 -2.33 -45.76
N PRO A 233 5.58 -2.88 -46.99
CA PRO A 233 6.40 -2.28 -48.03
C PRO A 233 5.83 -0.92 -48.40
N VAL A 234 6.70 0.04 -48.65
CA VAL A 234 6.33 1.35 -49.18
C VAL A 234 6.42 1.29 -50.70
N GLU A 235 5.33 1.57 -51.39
CA GLU A 235 5.18 1.49 -52.85
C GLU A 235 6.32 2.17 -53.60
N ASP A 236 6.78 1.53 -54.69
CA ASP A 236 7.89 1.96 -55.54
C ASP A 236 9.25 2.18 -54.83
N THR A 237 9.41 1.63 -53.62
CA THR A 237 10.67 1.65 -52.86
C THR A 237 11.11 0.27 -52.37
N ASN A 238 12.34 0.17 -51.86
CA ASN A 238 12.82 -1.01 -51.12
C ASN A 238 12.69 -0.81 -49.60
N ILE A 239 11.86 0.14 -49.16
CA ILE A 239 11.69 0.52 -47.77
C ILE A 239 10.49 -0.23 -47.22
N VAL A 240 10.64 -0.71 -45.98
CA VAL A 240 9.59 -1.41 -45.25
C VAL A 240 9.43 -0.71 -43.91
N ILE A 241 8.20 -0.36 -43.57
CA ILE A 241 7.85 0.24 -42.28
C ILE A 241 7.37 -0.88 -41.35
N THR A 242 7.88 -0.88 -40.13
CA THR A 242 7.41 -1.77 -39.07
C THR A 242 6.35 -1.02 -38.27
N VAL A 243 5.08 -1.42 -38.43
CA VAL A 243 3.94 -0.74 -37.78
C VAL A 243 3.40 -1.63 -36.66
N PRO A 244 3.37 -1.15 -35.40
CA PRO A 244 2.68 -1.82 -34.31
C PRO A 244 1.20 -1.99 -34.63
N VAL A 245 0.75 -3.24 -34.73
CA VAL A 245 -0.60 -3.58 -35.21
C VAL A 245 -1.44 -4.32 -34.18
N ILE A 246 -0.86 -4.62 -33.01
CA ILE A 246 -1.54 -5.31 -31.92
C ILE A 246 -1.46 -4.48 -30.64
N ASN A 247 -2.58 -4.45 -29.92
CA ASN A 247 -2.67 -3.91 -28.57
C ASN A 247 -3.03 -5.01 -27.55
N PHE A 248 -2.44 -4.92 -26.35
CA PHE A 248 -2.77 -5.75 -25.20
C PHE A 248 -3.61 -4.94 -24.23
N ILE A 249 -4.80 -5.45 -23.98
CA ILE A 249 -5.70 -4.91 -22.97
C ILE A 249 -5.73 -5.93 -21.83
N ASP A 250 -5.31 -5.53 -20.65
CA ASP A 250 -5.28 -6.41 -19.49
C ASP A 250 -6.71 -6.70 -18.96
N CYS A 251 -6.79 -7.50 -17.90
CA CYS A 251 -8.07 -7.87 -17.28
C CYS A 251 -8.82 -6.70 -16.61
N THR A 252 -8.18 -5.53 -16.46
CA THR A 252 -8.78 -4.31 -15.92
C THR A 252 -9.29 -3.38 -17.02
N GLY A 253 -9.00 -3.68 -18.29
CA GLY A 253 -9.32 -2.85 -19.43
C GLY A 253 -8.25 -1.80 -19.73
N GLU A 254 -7.13 -1.82 -19.01
CA GLU A 254 -6.01 -0.91 -19.24
C GLU A 254 -5.14 -1.43 -20.38
N THR A 255 -4.61 -0.47 -21.15
CA THR A 255 -3.76 -0.76 -22.29
C THR A 255 -2.30 -0.78 -21.86
N TRP A 256 -1.57 -1.81 -22.28
CA TRP A 256 -0.11 -1.83 -22.13
C TRP A 256 0.55 -0.79 -23.04
N LEU A 257 1.13 0.27 -22.45
CA LEU A 257 1.74 1.40 -23.18
C LEU A 257 3.28 1.36 -23.29
N GLY A 258 3.93 0.30 -22.81
CA GLY A 258 5.37 0.06 -23.02
C GLY A 258 6.21 0.20 -21.76
N GLY A 259 5.58 0.25 -20.58
CA GLY A 259 6.28 0.09 -19.31
C GLY A 259 6.81 -1.34 -19.15
N GLY A 260 8.04 -1.48 -18.68
CA GLY A 260 8.57 -2.77 -18.24
C GLY A 260 7.79 -3.31 -17.04
N VAL A 261 7.57 -4.61 -17.00
CA VAL A 261 7.14 -5.32 -15.78
C VAL A 261 8.22 -5.16 -14.71
N VAL A 262 7.82 -4.64 -13.55
CA VAL A 262 8.66 -4.53 -12.34
C VAL A 262 8.60 -5.86 -11.58
N PRO A 263 9.75 -6.52 -11.32
CA PRO A 263 9.80 -7.74 -10.53
C PRO A 263 9.41 -7.54 -9.06
N ASP A 264 8.93 -8.61 -8.41
CA ASP A 264 8.68 -8.65 -6.97
C ASP A 264 10.01 -8.58 -6.17
N ALA A 265 11.06 -9.23 -6.68
CA ALA A 265 12.43 -9.09 -6.19
C ALA A 265 13.33 -8.53 -7.31
N ILE A 266 13.76 -7.28 -7.13
CA ILE A 266 14.66 -6.60 -8.07
C ILE A 266 16.10 -7.00 -7.76
N VAL A 267 16.73 -7.73 -8.68
CA VAL A 267 18.13 -8.19 -8.60
C VAL A 267 18.76 -8.21 -9.99
N LEU A 268 20.10 -8.26 -10.05
CA LEU A 268 20.80 -8.40 -11.33
C LEU A 268 20.47 -9.77 -11.96
N ALA A 269 20.49 -9.85 -13.30
CA ALA A 269 20.15 -11.06 -14.01
C ALA A 269 21.03 -12.26 -13.58
N GLU A 270 22.32 -12.04 -13.34
CA GLU A 270 23.25 -13.07 -12.84
C GLU A 270 22.89 -13.61 -11.45
N GLU A 271 22.22 -12.82 -10.60
CA GLU A 271 21.87 -13.14 -9.22
C GLU A 271 20.48 -13.79 -9.09
N ALA A 272 19.63 -13.69 -10.12
CA ALA A 272 18.22 -14.09 -10.06
C ALA A 272 17.99 -15.55 -9.66
N ILE A 273 18.86 -16.48 -10.09
CA ILE A 273 18.75 -17.90 -9.72
C ILE A 273 19.08 -18.11 -8.25
N GLU A 274 20.10 -17.44 -7.72
CA GLU A 274 20.41 -17.52 -6.30
C GLU A 274 19.26 -16.95 -5.47
N GLN A 275 18.72 -15.80 -5.90
CA GLN A 275 17.58 -15.17 -5.24
C GLN A 275 16.31 -16.04 -5.29
N ALA A 276 16.06 -16.73 -6.40
CA ALA A 276 14.94 -17.68 -6.52
C ALA A 276 15.02 -18.80 -5.49
N HIS A 277 16.21 -19.38 -5.26
CA HIS A 277 16.38 -20.40 -4.23
C HIS A 277 16.14 -19.84 -2.81
N LYS A 278 16.59 -18.61 -2.52
CA LYS A 278 16.33 -17.94 -1.23
C LYS A 278 14.83 -17.75 -1.00
N ILE A 279 14.12 -17.26 -2.01
CA ILE A 279 12.66 -17.03 -1.94
C ILE A 279 11.91 -18.35 -1.79
N ILE A 280 12.28 -19.39 -2.55
CA ILE A 280 11.67 -20.73 -2.41
C ILE A 280 11.83 -21.25 -0.98
N ALA A 281 13.02 -21.13 -0.39
CA ALA A 281 13.26 -21.54 0.99
C ALA A 281 12.39 -20.73 1.97
N PHE A 282 12.37 -19.40 1.84
CA PHE A 282 11.54 -18.51 2.65
C PHE A 282 10.04 -18.86 2.55
N HIS A 283 9.53 -19.14 1.34
CA HIS A 283 8.12 -19.47 1.10
C HIS A 283 7.65 -20.74 1.81
N GLN A 284 8.55 -21.65 2.15
CA GLN A 284 8.22 -22.84 2.96
C GLN A 284 7.73 -22.46 4.36
N GLU A 285 8.17 -21.31 4.89
CA GLU A 285 7.83 -20.84 6.23
C GLU A 285 6.61 -19.92 6.25
N VAL A 286 6.33 -19.20 5.14
CA VAL A 286 5.30 -18.16 5.06
C VAL A 286 3.93 -18.66 5.51
N GLN A 287 3.51 -19.86 5.11
CA GLN A 287 2.22 -20.40 5.52
C GLN A 287 2.12 -20.55 7.04
N ALA A 288 3.18 -21.05 7.68
CA ALA A 288 3.21 -21.24 9.12
C ALA A 288 3.14 -19.90 9.85
N LEU A 289 3.88 -18.89 9.37
CA LEU A 289 3.87 -17.54 9.93
C LEU A 289 2.47 -16.90 9.86
N ILE A 290 1.79 -17.02 8.72
CA ILE A 290 0.42 -16.51 8.54
C ILE A 290 -0.54 -17.18 9.52
N LEU A 291 -0.45 -18.50 9.69
CA LEU A 291 -1.32 -19.24 10.59
C LEU A 291 -1.07 -18.87 12.05
N VAL A 292 0.20 -18.78 12.47
CA VAL A 292 0.57 -18.41 13.84
C VAL A 292 0.17 -16.96 14.14
N ALA A 293 0.36 -16.02 13.21
CA ALA A 293 -0.11 -14.65 13.38
C ALA A 293 -1.63 -14.59 13.57
N GLY A 294 -2.38 -15.40 12.81
CA GLY A 294 -3.84 -15.52 12.97
C GLY A 294 -4.24 -16.11 14.33
N ASP A 295 -3.50 -17.09 14.85
CA ASP A 295 -3.74 -17.69 16.16
C ASP A 295 -3.43 -16.70 17.30
N LEU A 296 -2.29 -16.00 17.24
CA LEU A 296 -1.92 -14.98 18.22
C LEU A 296 -2.99 -13.88 18.33
N LEU A 297 -3.57 -13.45 17.21
CA LEU A 297 -4.65 -12.45 17.23
C LEU A 297 -5.92 -12.99 17.88
N GLU A 298 -6.31 -14.23 17.59
CA GLU A 298 -7.49 -14.85 18.19
C GLU A 298 -7.34 -14.98 19.72
N ASP A 299 -6.14 -15.29 20.17
CA ASP A 299 -5.82 -15.45 21.59
C ASP A 299 -5.70 -14.11 22.33
N HIS A 300 -5.09 -13.09 21.71
CA HIS A 300 -4.66 -11.88 22.42
C HIS A 300 -5.40 -10.60 22.03
N TYR A 301 -6.05 -10.51 20.87
CA TYR A 301 -6.69 -9.24 20.47
C TYR A 301 -7.97 -8.95 21.27
N ALA A 302 -8.11 -7.70 21.73
CA ALA A 302 -9.23 -7.26 22.54
C ALA A 302 -10.60 -7.35 21.84
N ILE A 303 -10.64 -7.37 20.50
CA ILE A 303 -11.87 -7.47 19.69
C ILE A 303 -11.93 -8.85 19.02
N ALA A 304 -12.45 -9.84 19.75
CA ALA A 304 -12.47 -11.24 19.34
C ALA A 304 -13.18 -11.48 18.00
N GLU A 305 -14.25 -10.76 17.70
CA GLU A 305 -14.99 -10.90 16.45
C GLU A 305 -14.13 -10.53 15.22
N ILE A 306 -13.31 -9.48 15.36
CA ILE A 306 -12.39 -9.03 14.31
C ILE A 306 -11.24 -10.04 14.16
N ALA A 307 -10.69 -10.56 15.26
CA ALA A 307 -9.64 -11.58 15.21
C ALA A 307 -10.08 -12.84 14.46
N ILE A 308 -11.29 -13.35 14.75
CA ILE A 308 -11.87 -14.52 14.07
C ILE A 308 -12.08 -14.23 12.57
N LYS A 309 -12.56 -13.03 12.23
CA LYS A 309 -12.71 -12.60 10.82
C LYS A 309 -11.36 -12.58 10.12
N PHE A 310 -10.35 -12.00 10.77
CA PHE A 310 -9.02 -11.84 10.20
C PHE A 310 -8.34 -13.18 9.92
N LYS A 311 -8.38 -14.12 10.86
CA LYS A 311 -7.85 -15.48 10.66
C LYS A 311 -8.46 -16.19 9.45
N LYS A 312 -9.74 -15.94 9.16
CA LYS A 312 -10.40 -16.45 7.94
C LYS A 312 -9.91 -15.74 6.68
N VAL A 313 -9.77 -14.41 6.72
CA VAL A 313 -9.25 -13.61 5.59
C VAL A 313 -7.83 -14.03 5.23
N LEU A 314 -6.94 -14.17 6.21
CA LEU A 314 -5.57 -14.64 6.00
C LEU A 314 -5.51 -16.00 5.31
N ARG A 315 -6.34 -16.95 5.77
CA ARG A 315 -6.43 -18.28 5.14
C ARG A 315 -6.93 -18.18 3.70
N SER A 316 -7.92 -17.33 3.43
CA SER A 316 -8.45 -17.09 2.07
C SER A 316 -7.36 -16.51 1.17
N LYS A 317 -6.72 -15.41 1.59
CA LYS A 317 -5.63 -14.74 0.86
C LYS A 317 -4.45 -15.68 0.61
N TRP A 318 -4.10 -16.55 1.56
CA TRP A 318 -3.10 -17.60 1.33
C TRP A 318 -3.53 -18.60 0.26
N THR A 319 -4.76 -19.13 0.33
CA THR A 319 -5.27 -20.07 -0.68
C THR A 319 -5.43 -19.44 -2.06
N GLU A 320 -5.68 -18.14 -2.09
CA GLU A 320 -5.75 -17.32 -3.29
C GLU A 320 -4.36 -16.85 -3.75
N GLY A 321 -3.28 -17.23 -3.09
CA GLY A 321 -1.91 -16.88 -3.52
C GLY A 321 -1.52 -15.42 -3.34
N SER A 322 -2.28 -14.60 -2.59
CA SER A 322 -1.97 -13.18 -2.40
C SER A 322 -0.57 -12.92 -1.83
N TYR A 323 0.00 -13.87 -1.08
CA TYR A 323 1.35 -13.78 -0.50
C TYR A 323 2.45 -14.39 -1.38
N ARG A 324 2.20 -14.73 -2.65
CA ARG A 324 3.26 -15.27 -3.52
C ARG A 324 4.25 -14.20 -3.98
N SER A 325 3.89 -12.92 -3.92
CA SER A 325 4.80 -11.81 -4.25
C SER A 325 5.70 -11.38 -3.10
N VAL A 326 5.54 -11.93 -1.88
CA VAL A 326 6.43 -11.61 -0.75
C VAL A 326 7.77 -12.29 -0.97
N VAL A 327 8.88 -11.56 -0.81
CA VAL A 327 10.22 -12.05 -1.15
C VAL A 327 11.15 -12.15 0.06
N ASP A 328 10.72 -11.60 1.19
CA ASP A 328 11.43 -11.55 2.47
C ASP A 328 10.45 -11.26 3.63
N TYR A 329 10.98 -11.22 4.86
CA TYR A 329 10.17 -10.91 6.05
C TYR A 329 9.61 -9.48 6.04
N GLU A 330 10.30 -8.52 5.42
CA GLU A 330 9.87 -7.12 5.39
C GLU A 330 8.64 -6.93 4.49
N SER A 331 8.67 -7.49 3.28
CA SER A 331 7.54 -7.52 2.36
C SER A 331 6.35 -8.31 2.94
N LEU A 332 6.60 -9.44 3.63
CA LEU A 332 5.55 -10.18 4.34
C LEU A 332 4.91 -9.36 5.47
N ALA A 333 5.73 -8.73 6.32
CA ALA A 333 5.26 -7.89 7.43
C ALA A 333 4.44 -6.70 6.92
N SER A 334 4.88 -6.06 5.84
CA SER A 334 4.15 -4.97 5.19
C SER A 334 2.78 -5.42 4.68
N GLN A 335 2.72 -6.53 3.94
CA GLN A 335 1.47 -7.03 3.39
C GLN A 335 0.50 -7.49 4.49
N LEU A 336 0.98 -8.22 5.49
CA LEU A 336 0.14 -8.63 6.61
C LEU A 336 -0.38 -7.43 7.42
N THR A 337 0.44 -6.39 7.60
CA THR A 337 0.02 -5.15 8.24
C THR A 337 -1.09 -4.45 7.47
N ALA A 338 -0.97 -4.34 6.15
CA ALA A 338 -2.01 -3.78 5.31
C ALA A 338 -3.33 -4.56 5.45
N ASP A 339 -3.26 -5.89 5.39
CA ASP A 339 -4.42 -6.77 5.54
C ASP A 339 -5.07 -6.65 6.93
N LEU A 340 -4.26 -6.52 7.98
CA LEU A 340 -4.71 -6.31 9.36
C LEU A 340 -5.49 -5.00 9.49
N GLN A 341 -4.89 -3.91 9.02
CA GLN A 341 -5.46 -2.57 9.16
C GLN A 341 -6.70 -2.40 8.28
N GLU A 342 -6.72 -2.96 7.09
CA GLU A 342 -7.91 -2.96 6.22
C GLU A 342 -9.07 -3.75 6.86
N THR A 343 -8.78 -4.89 7.49
CA THR A 343 -9.82 -5.75 8.08
C THR A 343 -10.37 -5.20 9.38
N SER A 344 -9.51 -4.60 10.22
CA SER A 344 -9.83 -4.15 11.58
C SER A 344 -10.17 -2.67 11.70
N GLY A 345 -9.59 -1.82 10.84
CA GLY A 345 -9.55 -0.36 11.04
C GLY A 345 -8.65 0.10 12.20
N ASP A 346 -7.96 -0.82 12.88
CA ASP A 346 -7.13 -0.52 14.05
C ASP A 346 -5.66 -0.39 13.63
N HIS A 347 -5.19 0.84 13.46
CA HIS A 347 -3.81 1.13 13.06
C HIS A 347 -2.77 0.74 14.11
N ARG A 348 -3.19 0.37 15.33
CA ARG A 348 -2.27 -0.16 16.35
C ARG A 348 -1.88 -1.61 16.03
N LEU A 349 -2.72 -2.34 15.30
CA LEU A 349 -2.38 -3.67 14.79
C LEU A 349 -1.39 -3.54 13.64
N HIS A 350 -0.20 -4.08 13.84
CA HIS A 350 0.82 -4.17 12.80
C HIS A 350 1.78 -5.32 13.08
N ILE A 351 2.37 -5.83 11.99
CA ILE A 351 3.44 -6.83 12.00
C ILE A 351 4.69 -6.16 11.49
N PHE A 352 5.83 -6.46 12.12
CA PHE A 352 7.11 -5.90 11.74
C PHE A 352 8.21 -6.95 11.84
N TYR A 353 9.24 -6.75 11.02
CA TYR A 353 10.49 -7.51 11.06
C TYR A 353 11.50 -6.78 11.94
N CYS A 354 12.24 -7.50 12.77
CA CYS A 354 13.29 -6.94 13.61
C CYS A 354 14.48 -7.90 13.71
N ASP A 355 15.66 -7.47 13.26
CA ASP A 355 16.92 -8.20 13.44
C ASP A 355 17.33 -8.22 14.93
N GLY A 356 16.79 -9.19 15.68
CA GLY A 356 16.97 -9.36 17.12
C GLY A 356 15.65 -9.42 17.88
N GLU A 357 15.69 -9.74 19.17
CA GLU A 357 14.52 -9.50 20.02
C GLU A 357 14.29 -7.98 20.10
N PRO A 358 13.11 -7.47 19.73
CA PRO A 358 12.79 -6.08 19.99
C PRO A 358 12.99 -5.86 21.48
N GLU A 359 13.47 -4.67 21.86
CA GLU A 359 13.42 -4.27 23.25
C GLU A 359 11.94 -4.28 23.68
N THR A 360 11.46 -5.44 24.12
CA THR A 360 10.25 -5.51 24.92
C THR A 360 10.55 -4.60 26.08
N ILE A 361 9.72 -3.59 26.30
CA ILE A 361 9.71 -2.81 27.55
C ILE A 361 9.14 -3.73 28.65
N GLN A 362 9.75 -4.90 28.81
CA GLN A 362 9.52 -5.96 29.78
C GLN A 362 10.86 -6.51 30.31
N ASP A 363 11.96 -5.76 30.18
CA ASP A 363 13.09 -5.97 31.07
C ASP A 363 12.75 -5.28 32.41
N PRO A 364 12.64 -6.03 33.53
CA PRO A 364 12.46 -5.41 34.85
C PRO A 364 13.58 -4.43 35.22
N ASP A 365 14.75 -4.52 34.56
CA ASP A 365 15.89 -3.63 34.73
C ASP A 365 16.02 -2.56 33.61
N PHE A 366 15.29 -2.67 32.48
CA PHE A 366 15.17 -1.59 31.49
C PHE A 366 14.05 -0.66 31.91
N ILE A 367 14.41 0.21 32.84
CA ILE A 367 13.69 1.42 33.12
C ILE A 367 13.88 2.33 31.88
N PRO A 368 12.88 2.57 31.01
CA PRO A 368 12.98 3.65 30.04
C PRO A 368 13.17 4.92 30.85
N LYS A 369 14.41 5.47 30.89
CA LYS A 369 14.85 6.59 31.76
C LYS A 369 13.72 7.07 32.65
N ALA A 370 13.57 6.39 33.80
CA ALA A 370 12.33 6.35 34.56
C ALA A 370 11.65 7.71 34.51
N THR A 371 10.41 7.76 34.02
CA THR A 371 9.44 8.49 34.84
C THR A 371 9.56 7.79 36.19
N PRO A 372 10.17 8.41 37.22
CA PRO A 372 10.40 7.71 38.48
C PRO A 372 9.07 7.14 38.91
N VAL A 373 9.01 5.83 39.17
CA VAL A 373 7.79 5.19 39.66
C VAL A 373 7.43 5.96 40.93
N LEU A 374 6.46 6.86 40.81
CA LEU A 374 6.16 7.88 41.81
C LEU A 374 5.83 7.21 43.16
N SER A 375 5.32 5.98 43.12
CA SER A 375 5.06 5.14 44.28
C SER A 375 6.28 4.90 45.20
N SER A 376 7.50 4.93 44.64
CA SER A 376 8.79 4.71 45.33
C SER A 376 9.44 6.00 45.85
N VAL A 377 8.93 7.16 45.45
CA VAL A 377 9.47 8.48 45.83
C VAL A 377 8.96 8.85 47.22
N PRO A 378 9.81 9.33 48.14
CA PRO A 378 9.35 9.79 49.45
C PRO A 378 8.29 10.90 49.35
N PRO A 379 7.30 10.97 50.26
CA PRO A 379 6.22 11.95 50.22
C PRO A 379 6.69 13.41 50.06
N GLU A 380 7.82 13.80 50.68
CA GLU A 380 8.37 15.15 50.52
C GLU A 380 8.78 15.52 49.09
N TYR A 381 9.32 14.56 48.33
CA TYR A 381 9.74 14.79 46.94
C TYR A 381 8.57 14.72 45.97
N LEU A 382 7.55 13.88 46.26
CA LEU A 382 6.31 13.78 45.50
C LEU A 382 5.58 15.13 45.38
N ILE A 383 5.56 15.90 46.47
CA ILE A 383 4.96 17.25 46.50
C ILE A 383 5.65 18.17 45.47
N SER A 384 6.97 18.08 45.34
CA SER A 384 7.74 18.93 44.43
C SER A 384 7.50 18.58 42.96
N ILE A 385 7.32 17.29 42.66
CA ILE A 385 7.02 16.80 41.32
C ILE A 385 5.60 17.23 40.93
N ILE A 386 4.65 17.08 41.84
CA ILE A 386 3.25 17.41 41.54
C ILE A 386 3.02 18.91 41.42
N LYS A 387 3.67 19.73 42.25
CA LYS A 387 3.66 21.20 42.07
C LYS A 387 4.19 21.63 40.70
N LYS A 388 5.03 20.82 40.06
CA LYS A 388 5.55 21.07 38.70
C LYS A 388 4.64 20.48 37.62
N SER A 389 3.81 19.47 37.94
CA SER A 389 2.90 18.82 37.00
C SER A 389 1.47 19.39 37.04
N VAL A 390 1.22 20.42 37.86
CA VAL A 390 -0.07 21.10 37.94
C VAL A 390 0.09 22.61 38.01
N GLN A 391 -0.83 23.34 37.36
CA GLN A 391 -0.95 24.79 37.50
C GLN A 391 -2.37 25.11 37.94
N VAL A 392 -2.51 25.96 38.95
CA VAL A 392 -3.82 26.35 39.50
C VAL A 392 -3.87 27.87 39.64
N GLU A 393 -4.92 28.46 39.07
CA GLU A 393 -5.17 29.90 39.11
C GLU A 393 -6.67 30.19 39.21
N VAL A 394 -7.03 31.35 39.75
CA VAL A 394 -8.39 31.90 39.65
C VAL A 394 -8.32 33.09 38.71
N LEU A 395 -8.87 32.92 37.52
CA LEU A 395 -8.95 33.92 36.47
C LEU A 395 -10.03 34.98 36.79
N GLU A 396 -10.08 36.00 35.93
CA GLU A 396 -11.16 37.00 35.95
C GLU A 396 -12.55 36.33 35.94
N ASN A 397 -13.54 37.03 36.50
CA ASN A 397 -14.91 36.53 36.66
C ASN A 397 -15.05 35.25 37.51
N ASN A 398 -14.09 35.01 38.42
CA ASN A 398 -14.10 33.88 39.36
C ASN A 398 -14.14 32.53 38.61
N ILE A 399 -13.36 32.40 37.54
CA ILE A 399 -13.19 31.15 36.78
C ILE A 399 -11.94 30.44 37.30
N GLY A 400 -12.09 29.20 37.76
CA GLY A 400 -10.95 28.36 38.12
C GLY A 400 -10.24 27.87 36.87
N TYR A 401 -8.92 27.97 36.83
CA TYR A 401 -8.08 27.33 35.84
C TYR A 401 -7.21 26.28 36.52
N PHE A 402 -7.28 25.05 36.04
CA PHE A 402 -6.54 23.93 36.59
C PHE A 402 -5.95 23.08 35.46
N ARG A 403 -4.64 23.20 35.28
CA ARG A 403 -3.85 22.40 34.33
C ARG A 403 -3.28 21.17 35.02
N ILE A 404 -3.35 20.04 34.33
CA ILE A 404 -2.85 18.75 34.80
C ILE A 404 -1.97 18.16 33.70
N ASP A 405 -0.66 18.05 33.93
CA ASP A 405 0.27 17.50 32.94
C ASP A 405 0.46 15.98 33.08
N HIS A 406 0.00 15.40 34.21
CA HIS A 406 0.08 13.97 34.50
C HIS A 406 -1.10 13.51 35.39
N ILE A 407 -1.78 12.42 35.01
CA ILE A 407 -2.83 11.81 35.84
C ILE A 407 -2.19 10.86 36.86
N ILE A 408 -2.20 11.22 38.14
CA ILE A 408 -1.64 10.39 39.22
C ILE A 408 -2.52 9.16 39.49
N GLY A 409 -1.89 8.02 39.82
CA GLY A 409 -2.60 6.80 40.23
C GLY A 409 -3.23 6.86 41.62
N GLU A 410 -4.06 5.86 41.90
CA GLU A 410 -4.75 5.65 43.18
C GLU A 410 -3.77 5.64 44.38
N ASP A 411 -2.66 4.91 44.28
CA ASP A 411 -1.69 4.75 45.36
C ASP A 411 -1.04 6.08 45.78
N ILE A 412 -0.77 6.96 44.81
CA ILE A 412 -0.25 8.30 45.03
C ILE A 412 -1.36 9.18 45.58
N ALA A 413 -2.56 9.14 44.98
CA ALA A 413 -3.70 9.92 45.44
C ALA A 413 -4.03 9.67 46.92
N GLU A 414 -3.92 8.43 47.40
CA GLU A 414 -4.09 8.08 48.81
C GLU A 414 -2.98 8.64 49.71
N LYS A 415 -1.71 8.55 49.28
CA LYS A 415 -0.55 8.98 50.09
C LYS A 415 -0.51 10.49 50.33
N ILE A 416 -0.87 11.28 49.32
CA ILE A 416 -0.67 12.75 49.34
C ILE A 416 -1.96 13.54 49.11
N GLY A 417 -3.12 12.88 49.01
CA GLY A 417 -4.42 13.50 48.84
C GLY A 417 -4.68 14.70 49.76
N PRO A 418 -4.37 14.66 51.08
CA PRO A 418 -4.63 15.79 51.98
C PRO A 418 -3.93 17.08 51.52
N LEU A 419 -2.70 16.93 51.02
CA LEU A 419 -1.91 18.05 50.52
C LEU A 419 -2.45 18.59 49.21
N LEU A 420 -2.94 17.72 48.32
CA LEU A 420 -3.59 18.14 47.07
C LEU A 420 -4.87 18.91 47.39
N VAL A 421 -5.67 18.44 48.35
CA VAL A 421 -6.90 19.13 48.75
C VAL A 421 -6.59 20.51 49.32
N GLU A 422 -5.64 20.59 50.25
CA GLU A 422 -5.25 21.85 50.90
C GLU A 422 -4.65 22.86 49.90
N ASN A 423 -3.73 22.43 49.04
CA ASN A 423 -2.89 23.34 48.25
C ASN A 423 -3.39 23.61 46.83
N ILE A 424 -4.26 22.74 46.30
CA ILE A 424 -4.75 22.80 44.91
C ILE A 424 -6.27 22.93 44.94
N TRP A 425 -6.97 21.91 45.45
CA TRP A 425 -8.41 21.81 45.28
C TRP A 425 -9.19 22.92 45.98
N ASN A 426 -8.83 23.24 47.23
CA ASN A 426 -9.51 24.28 48.01
C ASN A 426 -9.41 25.68 47.39
N LYS A 427 -8.39 25.95 46.54
CA LYS A 427 -8.24 27.25 45.85
C LYS A 427 -9.30 27.46 44.76
N VAL A 428 -9.66 26.39 44.05
CA VAL A 428 -10.61 26.44 42.94
C VAL A 428 -12.02 25.99 43.35
N LEU A 429 -12.20 25.38 44.52
CA LEU A 429 -13.49 24.87 44.97
C LEU A 429 -14.63 25.91 44.95
N LEU A 430 -14.32 27.17 45.27
CA LEU A 430 -15.31 28.26 45.38
C LEU A 430 -15.52 29.07 44.08
N THR A 431 -14.85 28.71 42.98
CA THR A 431 -15.02 29.39 41.70
C THR A 431 -16.42 29.14 41.11
N SER A 432 -16.85 29.97 40.16
CA SER A 432 -18.17 29.89 39.52
C SER A 432 -18.21 28.84 38.41
N ALA A 433 -17.09 28.68 37.68
CA ALA A 433 -16.85 27.66 36.67
C ALA A 433 -15.37 27.24 36.69
N MET A 434 -15.04 26.13 36.03
CA MET A 434 -13.68 25.59 35.95
C MET A 434 -13.31 25.30 34.49
N ILE A 435 -12.08 25.66 34.12
CA ILE A 435 -11.38 25.20 32.92
C ILE A 435 -10.32 24.19 33.37
N LEU A 436 -10.48 22.94 32.96
CA LEU A 436 -9.46 21.88 33.09
C LEU A 436 -8.61 21.86 31.83
N ASP A 437 -7.32 22.10 31.96
CA ASP A 437 -6.41 22.15 30.83
C ASP A 437 -5.60 20.86 30.72
N LEU A 438 -5.93 20.04 29.70
CA LEU A 438 -5.29 18.76 29.41
C LEU A 438 -4.49 18.78 28.10
N ARG A 439 -4.22 19.97 27.54
CA ARG A 439 -3.51 20.14 26.26
C ARG A 439 -2.07 19.60 26.28
N HIS A 440 -1.50 19.38 27.46
CA HIS A 440 -0.14 18.87 27.64
C HIS A 440 -0.08 17.53 28.38
N THR A 441 -1.23 16.89 28.63
CA THR A 441 -1.31 15.63 29.37
C THR A 441 -1.01 14.45 28.44
N ALA A 442 0.24 14.02 28.43
CA ALA A 442 0.68 12.88 27.61
C ALA A 442 1.00 11.62 28.41
N SER A 443 0.75 11.62 29.73
CA SER A 443 1.05 10.51 30.62
C SER A 443 0.09 10.44 31.80
N GLY A 444 -0.04 9.25 32.39
CA GLY A 444 -0.83 9.05 33.59
C GLY A 444 -1.35 7.63 33.75
N GLU A 445 -1.99 7.39 34.89
CA GLU A 445 -2.50 6.07 35.28
C GLU A 445 -4.04 6.03 35.27
N LEU A 446 -4.61 4.96 34.73
CA LEU A 446 -6.07 4.77 34.66
C LEU A 446 -6.72 4.66 36.04
N SER A 447 -5.99 4.16 37.05
CA SER A 447 -6.44 4.06 38.43
C SER A 447 -6.80 5.42 39.05
N GLY A 448 -6.22 6.52 38.55
CA GLY A 448 -6.53 7.89 38.97
C GLY A 448 -7.82 8.47 38.41
N VAL A 449 -8.30 7.95 37.28
CA VAL A 449 -9.47 8.50 36.56
C VAL A 449 -10.73 8.51 37.44
N PRO A 450 -11.08 7.41 38.16
CA PRO A 450 -12.19 7.42 39.11
C PRO A 450 -12.16 8.55 40.14
N TYR A 451 -10.98 8.88 40.67
CA TYR A 451 -10.83 9.94 41.66
C TYR A 451 -11.20 11.30 41.08
N ILE A 452 -10.64 11.64 39.91
CA ILE A 452 -10.87 12.93 39.26
C ILE A 452 -12.35 13.05 38.85
N VAL A 453 -12.93 12.04 38.19
CA VAL A 453 -14.34 12.05 37.78
C VAL A 453 -15.27 12.24 38.98
N SER A 454 -14.92 11.64 40.12
CA SER A 454 -15.73 11.72 41.34
C SER A 454 -15.84 13.15 41.87
N TYR A 455 -14.79 13.98 41.82
CA TYR A 455 -14.87 15.38 42.25
C TYR A 455 -15.91 16.20 41.47
N PHE A 456 -16.26 15.77 40.25
CA PHE A 456 -17.22 16.43 39.38
C PHE A 456 -18.59 15.72 39.30
N SER A 457 -18.75 14.59 39.99
CA SER A 457 -19.95 13.74 39.96
C SER A 457 -20.73 13.79 41.27
N ASN A 458 -21.98 13.33 41.26
CA ASN A 458 -22.77 13.14 42.49
C ASN A 458 -22.16 12.01 43.35
N ALA A 459 -22.36 12.08 44.67
CA ALA A 459 -21.88 11.04 45.59
C ALA A 459 -22.65 9.73 45.44
N GLU A 460 -23.96 9.83 45.24
CA GLU A 460 -24.86 8.69 45.17
C GLU A 460 -25.82 8.83 43.98
N PRO A 461 -26.10 7.73 43.25
CA PRO A 461 -25.45 6.41 43.37
C PRO A 461 -24.07 6.36 42.68
N PRO A 462 -23.12 5.50 43.15
CA PRO A 462 -21.88 5.21 42.44
C PRO A 462 -22.14 4.79 40.99
N THR A 463 -21.72 5.66 40.08
CA THR A 463 -21.97 5.50 38.64
C THR A 463 -20.83 4.72 38.03
N CYS A 464 -21.14 3.70 37.22
CA CYS A 464 -20.15 3.05 36.38
C CYS A 464 -19.74 4.05 35.29
N ILE A 465 -18.50 4.52 35.34
CA ILE A 465 -18.00 5.59 34.47
C ILE A 465 -17.35 5.02 33.22
N SER A 466 -16.71 3.86 33.33
CA SER A 466 -16.11 3.13 32.21
C SER A 466 -15.96 1.65 32.58
N THR A 467 -15.77 0.81 31.57
CA THR A 467 -15.33 -0.57 31.76
C THR A 467 -14.13 -0.83 30.86
N VAL A 468 -13.13 -1.54 31.38
CA VAL A 468 -11.95 -1.95 30.60
C VAL A 468 -11.93 -3.46 30.55
N TYR A 469 -11.94 -3.97 29.32
CA TYR A 469 -11.78 -5.39 29.05
C TYR A 469 -10.31 -5.70 28.79
N ASP A 470 -9.82 -6.74 29.45
CA ASP A 470 -8.47 -7.30 29.25
C ASP A 470 -8.60 -8.71 28.68
N ARG A 471 -8.06 -8.91 27.47
CA ARG A 471 -8.17 -10.18 26.75
C ARG A 471 -7.37 -11.32 27.40
N PRO A 472 -6.09 -11.13 27.80
CA PRO A 472 -5.27 -12.20 28.38
C PRO A 472 -5.84 -12.78 29.67
N SER A 473 -6.31 -11.93 30.59
CA SER A 473 -6.99 -12.40 31.83
C SER A 473 -8.45 -12.77 31.60
N ASN A 474 -9.03 -12.36 30.46
CA ASN A 474 -10.44 -12.45 30.13
C ASN A 474 -11.33 -11.84 31.23
N THR A 475 -10.92 -10.68 31.75
CA THR A 475 -11.65 -9.96 32.79
C THR A 475 -12.12 -8.60 32.29
N THR A 476 -13.23 -8.13 32.87
CA THR A 476 -13.71 -6.77 32.69
C THR A 476 -13.66 -6.07 34.04
N VAL A 477 -12.90 -4.98 34.12
CA VAL A 477 -12.83 -4.12 35.30
C VAL A 477 -13.77 -2.95 35.09
N GLU A 478 -14.66 -2.71 36.05
CA GLU A 478 -15.51 -1.53 36.06
C GLU A 478 -14.82 -0.39 36.81
N PHE A 479 -14.61 0.73 36.14
CA PHE A 479 -14.29 1.98 36.81
C PHE A 479 -15.59 2.63 37.29
N ARG A 480 -15.68 2.90 38.59
CA ARG A 480 -16.87 3.50 39.23
C ARG A 480 -16.50 4.78 39.95
N SER A 481 -17.42 5.73 40.00
CA SER A 481 -17.24 6.92 40.84
C SER A 481 -17.22 6.53 42.33
N LEU A 482 -16.34 7.16 43.09
CA LEU A 482 -16.23 6.97 44.53
C LEU A 482 -17.38 7.69 45.26
N PRO A 483 -18.01 7.09 46.29
CA PRO A 483 -19.06 7.75 47.08
C PRO A 483 -18.47 8.78 48.05
N GLU A 484 -17.32 8.47 48.63
CA GLU A 484 -16.58 9.34 49.56
C GLU A 484 -15.31 9.87 48.91
N LEU A 485 -14.99 11.13 49.20
CA LEU A 485 -13.79 11.80 48.70
C LEU A 485 -13.14 12.60 49.82
N LEU A 486 -11.83 12.77 49.71
CA LEU A 486 -11.12 13.73 50.51
C LEU A 486 -11.42 15.15 50.00
N GLY A 487 -11.97 16.01 50.85
CA GLY A 487 -12.44 17.35 50.45
C GLY A 487 -13.86 17.36 49.88
N LYS A 488 -14.29 18.50 49.32
CA LYS A 488 -15.68 18.69 48.85
C LYS A 488 -15.79 18.53 47.34
N ARG A 489 -16.88 17.95 46.85
CA ARG A 489 -17.19 17.89 45.41
C ARG A 489 -17.39 19.29 44.83
N TYR A 490 -17.02 19.47 43.56
CA TYR A 490 -17.17 20.74 42.85
C TYR A 490 -18.64 21.08 42.56
N GLY A 491 -19.49 20.04 42.48
CA GLY A 491 -20.93 20.17 42.24
C GLY A 491 -21.27 20.38 40.77
N LYS A 492 -22.41 21.03 40.50
CA LYS A 492 -23.01 21.20 39.16
C LYS A 492 -22.50 22.42 38.37
N LYS A 493 -21.42 23.05 38.84
CA LYS A 493 -20.84 24.25 38.22
C LYS A 493 -20.31 23.96 36.81
N GLY A 494 -20.25 25.01 35.97
CA GLY A 494 -19.72 24.91 34.61
C GLY A 494 -18.32 24.32 34.57
N LEU A 495 -18.10 23.39 33.64
CA LEU A 495 -16.84 22.70 33.45
C LEU A 495 -16.50 22.63 31.96
N ILE A 496 -15.33 23.16 31.61
CA ILE A 496 -14.75 23.06 30.27
C ILE A 496 -13.45 22.27 30.37
N ILE A 497 -13.19 21.38 29.41
CA ILE A 497 -11.93 20.64 29.27
C ILE A 497 -11.25 21.08 27.98
N LEU A 498 -9.96 21.40 28.05
CA LEU A 498 -9.13 21.74 26.90
C LEU A 498 -8.30 20.54 26.44
N THR A 499 -8.31 20.26 25.13
CA THR A 499 -7.58 19.14 24.52
C THR A 499 -6.66 19.61 23.39
N SER A 500 -5.60 18.84 23.12
CA SER A 500 -4.73 18.99 21.95
C SER A 500 -4.45 17.64 21.30
N ALA A 501 -3.79 17.63 20.14
CA ALA A 501 -3.26 16.40 19.53
C ALA A 501 -2.22 15.65 20.39
N ALA A 502 -1.69 16.28 21.45
CA ALA A 502 -0.78 15.65 22.41
C ALA A 502 -1.50 14.96 23.58
N THR A 503 -2.79 15.28 23.82
CA THR A 503 -3.58 14.66 24.88
C THR A 503 -3.70 13.16 24.61
N MET A 504 -3.20 12.31 25.51
CA MET A 504 -3.23 10.85 25.34
C MET A 504 -3.41 10.07 26.66
N GLY A 505 -3.81 8.80 26.55
CA GLY A 505 -3.81 7.84 27.66
C GLY A 505 -4.96 8.03 28.63
N ALA A 506 -4.67 7.97 29.93
CA ALA A 506 -5.64 8.20 31.00
C ALA A 506 -6.36 9.55 30.89
N ALA A 507 -5.73 10.56 30.27
CA ALA A 507 -6.37 11.85 30.00
C ALA A 507 -7.51 11.74 28.99
N GLU A 508 -7.34 10.92 27.95
CA GLU A 508 -8.39 10.66 26.97
C GLU A 508 -9.54 9.86 27.58
N GLU A 509 -9.24 8.84 28.38
CA GLU A 509 -10.26 8.10 29.14
C GLU A 509 -11.11 9.07 29.98
N PHE A 510 -10.48 10.00 30.71
CA PHE A 510 -11.18 11.04 31.46
C PHE A 510 -12.03 11.95 30.56
N VAL A 511 -11.47 12.48 29.45
CA VAL A 511 -12.20 13.34 28.52
C VAL A 511 -13.43 12.62 27.95
N TYR A 512 -13.26 11.36 27.54
CA TYR A 512 -14.32 10.54 26.98
C TYR A 512 -15.44 10.33 28.00
N ILE A 513 -15.11 9.95 29.24
CA ILE A 513 -16.08 9.78 30.32
C ILE A 513 -16.85 11.08 30.56
N MET A 514 -16.15 12.21 30.69
CA MET A 514 -16.79 13.50 30.98
C MET A 514 -17.69 13.99 29.84
N LYS A 515 -17.32 13.68 28.60
CA LYS A 515 -18.13 13.90 27.40
C LYS A 515 -19.36 12.98 27.37
N LYS A 516 -19.19 11.67 27.59
CA LYS A 516 -20.26 10.66 27.64
C LYS A 516 -21.29 10.96 28.73
N LEU A 517 -20.84 11.45 29.89
CA LEU A 517 -21.71 11.86 30.99
C LEU A 517 -22.39 13.22 30.77
N GLY A 518 -22.05 13.95 29.69
CA GLY A 518 -22.52 15.31 29.44
C GLY A 518 -22.11 16.30 30.54
N ARG A 519 -21.02 16.01 31.27
CA ARG A 519 -20.60 16.80 32.43
C ARG A 519 -19.72 17.98 32.05
N ALA A 520 -18.99 17.90 30.94
CA ALA A 520 -18.08 18.95 30.50
C ALA A 520 -18.22 19.25 29.00
N THR A 521 -18.00 20.52 28.64
CA THR A 521 -17.76 20.92 27.25
C THR A 521 -16.28 20.72 26.93
N VAL A 522 -15.96 20.16 25.77
CA VAL A 522 -14.58 19.88 25.34
C VAL A 522 -14.23 20.82 24.20
N ILE A 523 -13.13 21.55 24.33
CA ILE A 523 -12.69 22.58 23.37
C ILE A 523 -11.23 22.32 23.01
N GLY A 524 -10.90 22.39 21.73
CA GLY A 524 -9.51 22.23 21.27
C GLY A 524 -9.40 21.33 20.05
N GLU A 525 -8.37 20.51 20.01
CA GLU A 525 -8.10 19.61 18.89
C GLU A 525 -8.59 18.18 19.20
N VAL A 526 -8.62 17.34 18.15
CA VAL A 526 -8.79 15.88 18.30
C VAL A 526 -7.59 15.35 19.09
N THR A 527 -7.83 14.51 20.09
CA THR A 527 -6.77 13.89 20.91
C THR A 527 -6.01 12.81 20.14
N ARG A 528 -4.96 12.22 20.73
CA ARG A 528 -4.04 11.33 20.01
C ARG A 528 -4.61 9.95 19.66
N GLY A 529 -5.53 9.43 20.47
CA GLY A 529 -6.09 8.08 20.35
C GLY A 529 -5.25 6.98 21.02
N GLY A 530 -4.37 7.31 21.95
CA GLY A 530 -3.49 6.33 22.60
C GLY A 530 -3.93 6.02 24.02
N CYS A 531 -4.85 5.08 24.24
CA CYS A 531 -5.31 4.71 25.59
C CYS A 531 -4.39 3.71 26.27
N HIS A 532 -4.36 2.49 25.71
CA HIS A 532 -3.62 1.36 26.25
C HIS A 532 -2.49 0.97 25.29
N PRO A 533 -1.27 0.71 25.79
CA PRO A 533 -0.18 0.25 24.95
C PRO A 533 -0.49 -1.18 24.44
N PRO A 534 -0.20 -1.48 23.16
CA PRO A 534 -0.27 -2.85 22.65
C PRO A 534 0.85 -3.71 23.25
N GLU A 535 0.61 -5.01 23.35
CA GLU A 535 1.64 -6.00 23.66
C GLU A 535 2.28 -6.52 22.37
N THR A 536 3.54 -6.94 22.44
CA THR A 536 4.28 -7.46 21.28
C THR A 536 4.50 -8.96 21.43
N PHE A 537 4.12 -9.72 20.42
CA PHE A 537 4.23 -11.17 20.38
C PHE A 537 5.14 -11.60 19.24
N ARG A 538 6.08 -12.50 19.52
CA ARG A 538 6.92 -13.11 18.48
C ARG A 538 6.09 -14.10 17.65
N VAL A 539 6.19 -14.03 16.33
CA VAL A 539 5.44 -14.89 15.40
C VAL A 539 6.27 -16.13 15.09
N ALA A 540 5.85 -17.27 15.62
CA ALA A 540 6.61 -18.53 15.53
C ALA A 540 8.06 -18.37 16.04
N ASP A 541 8.97 -19.24 15.61
CA ASP A 541 10.40 -19.08 15.87
C ASP A 541 11.06 -18.30 14.72
N SER A 542 10.69 -17.02 14.59
CA SER A 542 11.18 -16.12 13.53
C SER A 542 11.49 -14.72 14.06
N ASP A 543 12.07 -13.86 13.22
CA ASP A 543 12.37 -12.46 13.53
C ASP A 543 11.19 -11.51 13.19
N VAL A 544 9.98 -12.08 13.10
CA VAL A 544 8.73 -11.36 12.85
C VAL A 544 7.95 -11.22 14.14
N TYR A 545 7.41 -10.02 14.37
CA TYR A 545 6.69 -9.66 15.59
C TYR A 545 5.34 -9.03 15.26
N LEU A 546 4.36 -9.27 16.11
CA LEU A 546 3.00 -8.78 16.01
C LEU A 546 2.68 -7.90 17.21
N SER A 547 2.31 -6.64 16.96
CA SER A 547 1.83 -5.72 17.98
C SER A 547 0.30 -5.80 18.09
N VAL A 548 -0.21 -6.14 19.27
CA VAL A 548 -1.62 -6.43 19.52
C VAL A 548 -2.18 -5.58 20.67
N PRO A 549 -3.24 -4.78 20.44
CA PRO A 549 -4.02 -4.20 21.53
C PRO A 549 -4.77 -5.30 22.30
N VAL A 550 -4.29 -5.62 23.49
CA VAL A 550 -4.85 -6.67 24.35
C VAL A 550 -5.96 -6.18 25.29
N THR A 551 -5.99 -4.88 25.53
CA THR A 551 -6.98 -4.19 26.36
C THR A 551 -7.81 -3.21 25.54
N ARG A 552 -9.04 -2.97 25.98
CA ARG A 552 -9.92 -1.94 25.40
C ARG A 552 -10.81 -1.33 26.46
N SER A 553 -10.99 -0.02 26.37
CA SER A 553 -12.05 0.70 27.09
C SER A 553 -13.37 0.61 26.33
N ASP A 554 -14.47 0.54 27.08
CA ASP A 554 -15.80 0.36 26.54
C ASP A 554 -16.34 1.61 25.81
N ALA A 555 -16.52 1.45 24.50
CA ALA A 555 -17.28 2.33 23.62
C ALA A 555 -18.56 1.62 23.12
N LEU A 556 -19.46 1.25 24.03
CA LEU A 556 -20.67 0.46 23.75
C LEU A 556 -21.64 1.04 22.71
N GLN A 557 -21.43 2.23 22.12
CA GLN A 557 -22.37 2.82 21.14
C GLN A 557 -21.78 3.68 20.01
N ASP A 558 -20.46 3.90 19.94
CA ASP A 558 -19.85 4.64 18.83
C ASP A 558 -18.52 3.99 18.44
N HIS A 559 -18.06 4.24 17.21
CA HIS A 559 -16.75 3.81 16.75
C HIS A 559 -15.73 4.33 17.77
N GLY A 560 -15.09 3.41 18.50
CA GLY A 560 -14.31 3.75 19.70
C GLY A 560 -13.31 4.88 19.46
N TRP A 561 -13.01 5.65 20.50
CA TRP A 561 -12.05 6.75 20.40
C TRP A 561 -10.59 6.27 20.37
N GLU A 562 -10.32 5.04 20.81
CA GLU A 562 -9.00 4.45 20.75
C GLU A 562 -8.54 4.30 19.30
N GLY A 563 -7.28 4.65 19.01
CA GLY A 563 -6.69 4.67 17.68
C GLY A 563 -7.02 5.90 16.84
N VAL A 564 -8.13 6.60 17.11
CA VAL A 564 -8.58 7.77 16.30
C VAL A 564 -8.58 9.09 17.06
N GLY A 565 -8.66 9.04 18.39
CA GLY A 565 -8.79 10.20 19.26
C GLY A 565 -10.24 10.64 19.50
N ILE A 566 -10.41 11.55 20.45
CA ILE A 566 -11.68 12.10 20.88
C ILE A 566 -11.86 13.45 20.21
N SER A 567 -12.90 13.56 19.38
CA SER A 567 -13.28 14.84 18.79
C SER A 567 -13.80 15.81 19.85
N PRO A 568 -13.37 17.08 19.84
CA PRO A 568 -13.89 18.12 20.73
C PRO A 568 -15.36 18.45 20.41
N HIS A 569 -16.06 19.09 21.34
CA HIS A 569 -17.38 19.67 21.05
C HIS A 569 -17.23 20.97 20.23
N ILE A 570 -16.20 21.75 20.53
CA ILE A 570 -15.87 23.00 19.84
C ILE A 570 -14.43 22.87 19.33
N PRO A 571 -14.23 22.66 18.02
CA PRO A 571 -12.90 22.64 17.43
C PRO A 571 -12.19 23.99 17.55
N ALA A 572 -10.96 23.98 18.03
CA ALA A 572 -10.07 25.14 18.12
C ALA A 572 -8.61 24.64 18.07
N SER A 573 -7.67 25.48 17.64
CA SER A 573 -6.25 25.11 17.82
C SER A 573 -5.92 25.02 19.30
N ALA A 574 -4.92 24.20 19.65
CA ALA A 574 -4.49 24.07 21.04
C ALA A 574 -4.20 25.43 21.68
N ASP A 575 -3.58 26.36 20.93
CA ASP A 575 -3.27 27.71 21.40
C ASP A 575 -4.52 28.57 21.66
N ALA A 576 -5.55 28.47 20.80
CA ALA A 576 -6.77 29.27 20.91
C ALA A 576 -7.77 28.72 21.95
N ALA A 577 -7.69 27.43 22.30
CA ALA A 577 -8.69 26.74 23.11
C ALA A 577 -8.99 27.41 24.46
N LEU A 578 -7.97 27.96 25.14
CA LEU A 578 -8.14 28.65 26.43
C LEU A 578 -8.94 29.94 26.28
N ASP A 579 -8.66 30.72 25.24
CA ASP A 579 -9.35 32.00 25.04
C ASP A 579 -10.80 31.76 24.57
N THR A 580 -11.02 30.78 23.70
CA THR A 580 -12.37 30.32 23.34
C THR A 580 -13.17 29.86 24.57
N ALA A 581 -12.54 29.15 25.51
CA ALA A 581 -13.20 28.74 26.74
C ALA A 581 -13.56 29.91 27.67
N LYS A 582 -12.68 30.91 27.78
CA LYS A 582 -12.95 32.14 28.55
C LYS A 582 -14.11 32.92 27.94
N GLU A 583 -14.11 33.10 26.62
CA GLU A 583 -15.19 33.78 25.89
C GLU A 583 -16.53 33.09 26.16
N LEU A 584 -16.60 31.78 25.99
CA LEU A 584 -17.82 30.99 26.21
C LEU A 584 -18.37 31.12 27.64
N LEU A 585 -17.50 31.07 28.66
CA LEU A 585 -17.92 31.24 30.05
C LEU A 585 -18.35 32.67 30.35
N ASN A 586 -17.64 33.66 29.82
CA ASN A 586 -17.96 35.07 30.03
C ASN A 586 -19.29 35.46 29.39
N GLU A 587 -19.61 34.94 28.21
CA GLU A 587 -20.93 35.10 27.58
C GLU A 587 -22.03 34.47 28.42
N HIS A 588 -21.80 33.26 28.93
CA HIS A 588 -22.76 32.57 29.80
C HIS A 588 -23.06 33.37 31.09
N PHE A 589 -22.03 33.95 31.71
CA PHE A 589 -22.20 34.81 32.89
C PHE A 589 -22.79 36.18 32.56
N GLY A 590 -22.51 36.71 31.37
CA GLY A 590 -23.04 37.99 30.88
C GLY A 590 -24.53 37.95 30.58
N GLY A 591 -25.04 36.81 30.09
CA GLY A 591 -26.47 36.59 29.80
C GLY A 591 -27.33 36.23 31.02
N GLN A 592 -26.74 36.05 32.20
CA GLN A 592 -27.45 35.75 33.47
C GLN A 592 -27.57 36.97 34.42
N LYS A 593 -27.06 38.14 34.01
CA LYS A 593 -27.35 39.43 34.66
C LYS A 593 -28.58 40.08 34.03
#